data_AF-A0A6H2TZW8-F1
#
_entry.id   AF-A0A6H2TZW8-F1
#
_cell.length_a   1.000
_cell.length_b   1.000
_cell.length_c   1.000
_cell.angle_alpha   90.00
_cell.angle_beta   90.00
_cell.angle_gamma   90.00
#
_symmetry.space_group_name_H-M   'P 1'
#
loop_
_entity.id
_entity.type
_entity.pdbx_description
1 polymer ?
#
loop_
_entity_poly.entity_id
_entity_poly.type
_entity_poly.pdbx_seq_one_letter_code
_entity_poly.pdbx_strand_id
1 'polypeptide(L)'
;PGVFDKLTQLTHLLLYNNQLKSVPRGAFDNLKSLTHIYLFNNPWDCECSDILYLKNWIVQHASIVNPQGYGGVDNVKCSGTNTPVRAVTEASTSPSKCP
;
A
#
# COMPACT_ATOMS: atom_id res chain seq x y z
N PRO A 1 13.10 -7.94 12.96
CA PRO A 1 12.37 -8.64 11.88
C PRO A 1 10.98 -8.04 11.69
N GLY A 2 10.68 -7.57 10.47
CA GLY A 2 9.36 -7.13 10.05
C GLY A 2 8.36 -8.28 9.99
N VAL A 3 7.08 -7.95 10.10
CA VAL A 3 5.98 -8.93 10.26
C VAL A 3 5.91 -9.96 9.12
N PHE A 4 6.31 -9.59 7.90
CA PHE A 4 6.25 -10.47 6.73
C PHE A 4 7.61 -11.03 6.29
N ASP A 5 8.71 -10.71 6.99
CA ASP A 5 10.07 -11.02 6.53
C ASP A 5 10.32 -12.51 6.28
N LYS A 6 9.68 -13.38 7.04
CA LYS A 6 9.87 -14.85 6.94
C LYS A 6 8.90 -15.52 5.97
N LEU A 7 7.92 -14.79 5.44
CA LEU A 7 6.87 -15.33 4.59
C LEU A 7 7.27 -15.32 3.10
N THR A 8 8.47 -15.81 2.79
CA THR A 8 9.04 -15.73 1.44
C THR A 8 8.25 -16.49 0.38
N GLN A 9 7.46 -17.48 0.78
CA GLN A 9 6.60 -18.30 -0.08
C GLN A 9 5.15 -17.79 -0.15
N LEU A 10 4.82 -16.64 0.47
CA LEU A 10 3.46 -16.11 0.48
C LEU A 10 3.06 -15.66 -0.93
N THR A 11 1.97 -16.23 -1.46
CA THR A 11 1.46 -15.90 -2.79
C THR A 11 0.29 -14.92 -2.76
N HIS A 12 -0.48 -14.91 -1.67
CA HIS A 12 -1.66 -14.08 -1.47
C HIS A 12 -1.59 -13.35 -0.14
N LEU A 13 -1.79 -12.03 -0.15
CA LEU A 13 -1.86 -11.20 1.04
C LEU A 13 -3.14 -10.37 1.03
N LEU A 14 -4.03 -10.65 1.98
CA LEU A 14 -5.33 -9.98 2.11
C LEU A 14 -5.27 -8.96 3.26
N LEU A 15 -5.25 -7.67 2.94
CA LEU A 15 -5.23 -6.57 3.92
C LEU A 15 -6.39 -5.58 3.72
N TYR A 16 -7.30 -5.85 2.78
CA TYR A 16 -8.46 -5.02 2.49
C TYR A 16 -9.45 -4.98 3.68
N ASN A 17 -10.33 -3.97 3.71
CA ASN A 17 -11.32 -3.78 4.78
C ASN A 17 -10.70 -3.69 6.20
N ASN A 18 -9.65 -2.88 6.36
CA ASN A 18 -8.98 -2.68 7.64
C ASN A 18 -8.85 -1.17 7.96
N GLN A 19 -8.11 -0.84 9.01
CA GLN A 19 -7.85 0.53 9.46
C GLN A 19 -6.39 0.96 9.23
N LEU A 20 -5.74 0.39 8.20
CA LEU A 20 -4.34 0.72 7.88
C LEU A 20 -4.25 2.14 7.32
N LYS A 21 -3.35 2.94 7.91
CA LYS A 21 -3.06 4.31 7.48
C LYS A 21 -1.80 4.40 6.62
N SER A 22 -0.81 3.54 6.89
CA SER A 22 0.43 3.45 6.14
C SER A 22 0.95 2.01 6.18
N VAL A 23 2.01 1.73 5.43
CA VAL A 23 2.73 0.47 5.51
C VAL A 23 4.17 0.79 5.92
N PRO A 24 4.71 0.14 6.97
CA PRO A 24 6.09 0.34 7.37
C PRO A 24 7.05 0.10 6.20
N ARG A 25 8.07 0.95 6.09
CA ARG A 25 9.08 0.84 5.03
C ARG A 25 9.68 -0.57 5.03
N GLY A 26 9.67 -1.19 3.86
CA GLY A 26 10.25 -2.50 3.62
C GLY A 26 9.36 -3.69 3.99
N ALA A 27 8.14 -3.48 4.51
CA ALA A 27 7.30 -4.57 5.00
C ALA A 27 7.00 -5.64 3.94
N PHE A 28 6.97 -5.30 2.66
CA PHE A 28 6.69 -6.24 1.56
C PHE A 28 7.94 -6.72 0.82
N ASP A 29 9.15 -6.28 1.20
CA ASP A 29 10.35 -6.45 0.39
C ASP A 29 10.76 -7.94 0.26
N ASN A 30 10.45 -8.76 1.27
CA ASN A 30 10.77 -10.18 1.29
C ASN A 30 9.68 -11.09 0.68
N LEU A 31 8.55 -10.52 0.25
CA LEU A 31 7.43 -11.27 -0.33
C LEU A 31 7.66 -11.57 -1.82
N LYS A 32 8.74 -12.31 -2.14
CA LYS A 32 9.18 -12.55 -3.52
C LYS A 32 8.23 -13.41 -4.36
N SER A 33 7.41 -14.25 -3.71
CA SER A 33 6.43 -15.11 -4.38
C SER A 33 5.03 -14.49 -4.49
N LEU A 34 4.86 -13.20 -4.13
CA LEU A 34 3.54 -12.58 -4.07
C LEU A 34 2.95 -12.38 -5.47
N THR A 35 1.72 -12.83 -5.65
CA THR A 35 0.96 -12.74 -6.91
C THR A 35 -0.33 -11.96 -6.77
N HIS A 36 -0.85 -11.86 -5.55
CA HIS A 36 -2.08 -11.14 -5.26
C HIS A 36 -1.93 -10.40 -3.93
N ILE A 37 -2.20 -9.11 -3.95
CA ILE A 37 -2.35 -8.30 -2.74
C ILE A 37 -3.59 -7.44 -2.83
N TYR A 38 -4.38 -7.43 -1.76
CA TYR A 38 -5.60 -6.65 -1.69
C TYR A 38 -5.49 -5.60 -0.58
N LEU A 39 -5.58 -4.32 -0.95
CA LEU A 39 -5.30 -3.15 -0.11
C LEU A 39 -6.46 -2.13 -0.08
N PHE A 40 -7.50 -2.36 -0.87
CA PHE A 40 -8.65 -1.46 -0.96
C PHE A 40 -9.42 -1.36 0.37
N ASN A 41 -10.23 -0.32 0.51
CA ASN A 41 -11.02 -0.05 1.72
C ASN A 41 -10.18 -0.04 3.01
N ASN A 42 -9.13 0.78 2.99
CA ASN A 42 -8.34 1.18 4.15
C ASN A 42 -8.22 2.71 4.14
N PRO A 43 -8.19 3.37 5.30
CA PRO A 43 -8.07 4.82 5.41
C PRO A 43 -6.60 5.28 5.24
N TRP A 44 -6.02 5.07 4.06
CA TRP A 44 -4.63 5.43 3.77
C TRP A 44 -4.39 6.93 4.00
N ASP A 45 -3.48 7.25 4.91
CA ASP A 45 -3.10 8.61 5.23
C ASP A 45 -2.07 9.10 4.22
N CYS A 46 -2.55 9.89 3.26
CA CYS A 46 -1.71 10.43 2.19
C CYS A 46 -1.08 11.78 2.52
N GLU A 47 -1.32 12.34 3.70
CA GLU A 47 -0.65 13.57 4.12
C GLU A 47 0.67 13.28 4.85
N CYS A 48 0.73 12.16 5.57
CA CYS A 48 1.96 11.66 6.20
C CYS A 48 2.95 11.11 5.15
N SER A 49 4.25 11.44 5.28
CA SER A 49 5.30 10.97 4.36
C SER A 49 5.53 9.45 4.40
N ASP A 50 5.08 8.74 5.43
CA ASP A 50 5.21 7.28 5.50
C ASP A 50 4.44 6.56 4.39
N ILE A 51 3.47 7.22 3.76
CA ILE A 51 2.73 6.69 2.61
C ILE A 51 3.63 6.44 1.39
N LEU A 52 4.78 7.12 1.30
CA LEU A 52 5.64 7.09 0.12
C LEU A 52 6.19 5.68 -0.17
N TYR A 53 6.41 4.86 0.86
CA TYR A 53 6.77 3.46 0.66
C TYR A 53 5.68 2.73 -0.11
N LEU A 54 4.44 2.77 0.39
CA LEU A 54 3.31 2.10 -0.23
C LEU A 54 3.06 2.64 -1.63
N LYS A 55 3.06 3.96 -1.82
CA LYS A 55 2.89 4.62 -3.12
C LYS A 55 3.89 4.12 -4.15
N ASN A 56 5.17 4.04 -3.80
CA ASN A 56 6.20 3.58 -4.73
C ASN A 56 6.08 2.07 -4.99
N TRP A 57 5.78 1.28 -3.94
CA TRP A 57 5.64 -0.16 -4.05
C TRP A 57 4.48 -0.56 -4.98
N ILE A 58 3.29 0.04 -4.82
CA ILE A 58 2.12 -0.29 -5.66
C ILE A 58 2.30 0.14 -7.12
N VAL A 59 3.10 1.18 -7.39
CA VAL A 59 3.45 1.59 -8.76
C VAL A 59 4.33 0.53 -9.43
N GLN A 60 5.31 -0.01 -8.71
CA GLN A 60 6.20 -1.05 -9.23
C GLN A 60 5.53 -2.42 -9.39
N HIS A 61 4.49 -2.69 -8.59
CA HIS A 61 3.80 -3.99 -8.52
C HIS A 61 2.34 -3.90 -8.97
N ALA A 62 2.02 -2.97 -9.88
CA ALA A 62 0.64 -2.63 -10.23
C ALA A 62 -0.19 -3.83 -10.73
N SER A 63 0.44 -4.82 -11.39
CA SER A 63 -0.25 -6.01 -11.92
C SER A 63 -0.80 -6.96 -10.85
N ILE A 64 -0.25 -6.93 -9.62
CA ILE A 64 -0.63 -7.83 -8.52
C ILE A 64 -1.49 -7.14 -7.46
N VAL A 65 -1.71 -5.82 -7.57
CA VAL A 65 -2.48 -5.01 -6.62
C VAL A 65 -3.96 -4.99 -7.02
N ASN A 66 -4.82 -5.49 -6.14
CA ASN A 66 -6.27 -5.62 -6.33
C ASN A 66 -6.67 -6.15 -7.74
N PRO A 67 -6.11 -7.28 -8.20
CA PRO A 67 -6.35 -7.82 -9.54
C PRO A 67 -7.78 -8.35 -9.68
N GLN A 68 -8.17 -8.87 -10.86
CA GLN A 68 -9.42 -9.63 -11.07
C GLN A 68 -10.72 -8.86 -10.73
N GLY A 69 -10.84 -7.61 -11.14
CA GLY A 69 -12.07 -6.81 -10.96
C GLY A 69 -12.16 -6.06 -9.63
N TYR A 70 -11.15 -6.15 -8.77
CA TYR A 70 -11.10 -5.40 -7.50
C TYR A 70 -10.55 -3.97 -7.66
N GLY A 71 -10.56 -3.43 -8.88
CA GLY A 71 -10.25 -2.03 -9.19
C GLY A 71 -8.77 -1.68 -9.33
N GLY A 72 -7.86 -2.65 -9.21
CA GLY A 72 -6.43 -2.46 -9.47
C GLY A 72 -5.74 -1.48 -8.52
N VAL A 73 -4.61 -0.94 -8.98
CA VAL A 73 -3.81 0.05 -8.23
C VAL A 73 -4.58 1.32 -7.88
N ASP A 74 -5.56 1.72 -8.69
CA ASP A 74 -6.39 2.92 -8.46
C ASP A 74 -7.42 2.75 -7.35
N ASN A 75 -7.68 1.52 -6.92
CA ASN A 75 -8.54 1.23 -5.78
C ASN A 75 -7.81 1.23 -4.43
N VAL A 76 -6.52 1.58 -4.42
CA VAL A 76 -5.80 1.97 -3.19
C VAL A 76 -5.95 3.49 -3.07
N LYS A 77 -6.88 3.95 -2.21
CA LYS A 77 -7.34 5.35 -2.17
C LYS A 77 -6.96 6.04 -0.86
N CYS A 78 -6.58 7.31 -0.98
CA CYS A 78 -6.34 8.20 0.14
C CYS A 78 -7.62 8.46 0.93
N SER A 79 -7.50 8.46 2.25
CA SER A 79 -8.55 8.87 3.17
C SER A 79 -8.94 10.32 2.93
N GLY A 80 -10.25 10.63 3.01
CA GLY A 80 -10.79 11.98 2.81
C GLY A 80 -10.92 12.40 1.34
N THR A 81 -9.84 12.33 0.54
CA THR A 81 -9.84 12.82 -0.84
C THR A 81 -10.33 11.79 -1.86
N ASN A 82 -10.31 10.49 -1.51
CA ASN A 82 -10.56 9.37 -2.43
C ASN A 82 -9.67 9.33 -3.68
N THR A 83 -8.56 10.09 -3.69
CA THR A 83 -7.58 10.06 -4.79
C THR A 83 -6.74 8.79 -4.71
N PRO A 84 -6.27 8.22 -5.84
CA PRO A 84 -5.37 7.07 -5.81
C PRO A 84 -4.07 7.36 -5.05
N VAL A 85 -3.64 6.45 -4.19
CA VAL A 85 -2.35 6.54 -3.47
C VAL A 85 -1.19 6.64 -4.46
N ARG A 86 -1.27 5.99 -5.62
CA ARG A 86 -0.23 6.07 -6.65
C ARG A 86 0.00 7.47 -7.22
N ALA A 87 -0.98 8.37 -7.07
CA ALA A 87 -0.92 9.76 -7.56
C ALA A 87 -0.31 10.73 -6.53
N VAL A 88 -0.03 10.27 -5.29
CA VAL A 88 0.62 11.09 -4.26
C VAL A 88 2.03 11.47 -4.69
N THR A 89 2.38 12.74 -4.48
CA THR A 89 3.72 13.28 -4.74
C THR A 89 4.42 13.58 -3.42
N GLU A 90 5.74 13.53 -3.38
CA GLU A 90 6.51 13.84 -2.18
C GLU A 90 6.20 15.25 -1.65
N ALA A 91 6.04 16.22 -2.56
CA ALA A 91 5.67 17.60 -2.25
C ALA A 91 4.29 17.74 -1.58
N SER A 92 3.37 16.79 -1.78
CA SER A 92 2.05 16.79 -1.14
C SER A 92 2.04 16.13 0.25
N THR A 93 3.16 15.55 0.68
CA THR A 93 3.30 14.85 1.96
C THR A 93 4.22 15.61 2.92
N SER A 94 4.13 15.32 4.22
CA SER A 94 5.06 15.87 5.21
C SER A 94 5.30 14.93 6.40
N PRO A 95 6.56 14.81 6.89
CA PRO A 95 6.85 14.07 8.13
C PRO A 95 6.18 14.66 9.36
N SER A 96 5.92 15.97 9.40
CA SER A 96 5.25 16.61 10.55
C SER A 96 3.76 16.31 10.64
N LYS A 97 3.19 15.70 9.59
CA LYS A 97 1.80 15.25 9.53
C LYS A 97 1.64 13.76 9.85
N CYS A 98 2.73 13.10 10.23
CA CYS A 98 2.70 11.72 10.70
C CYS A 98 2.35 11.67 12.21
N PRO A 99 1.64 10.63 12.67
CA PRO A 99 1.29 10.45 14.08
C PRO A 99 2.50 10.23 14.99
#